data_AF-A0A348Z191-F1
#
_entry.id   AF-A0A348Z191-F1
#
_cell.length_a   1.000
_cell.length_b   1.000
_cell.length_c   1.000
_cell.angle_alpha   90.00
_cell.angle_beta   90.00
_cell.angle_gamma   90.00
#
_symmetry.space_group_name_H-M   'P 1'
#
loop_
_entity.id
_entity.type
_entity.pdbx_description
1 polymer ?
#
loop_
_entity_poly.entity_id
_entity_poly.type
_entity_poly.pdbx_seq_one_letter_code
_entity_poly.pdbx_strand_id
1 'polypeptide(L)'
;MIELTAIHYIYLIFIILILIAMIKKLDCSLICIVGVVLIALISTKSIPASLISIFNSFIYSITELLPTILIISIIAGLSKALSYTGISKVMIEPFSKFMKNDFIAFWGIGIIMMIISYFFWPSPAVALVGAVLVPVAIKSGLPAIGAAIAMNLFGHGIALSTDFVIQAAPKLTADAAGIPVSEVVKASVPLIIIMGIVTTVTAFIMLKKDMKNGTLENLTYTEYSEEVESTDESLLSKGWKSFFAILIPLLFAIDV
;
A
#
# COMPACT_ATOMS: atom_id res chain seq x y z
N MET A 1 17.87 35.50 4.58
CA MET A 1 16.45 35.79 4.32
C MET A 1 16.06 34.95 3.11
N ILE A 2 15.05 34.10 3.19
CA ILE A 2 14.63 33.28 2.03
C ILE A 2 13.84 34.20 1.10
N GLU A 3 14.42 34.57 -0.04
CA GLU A 3 13.72 35.38 -1.05
C GLU A 3 12.94 34.48 -2.01
N LEU A 4 11.62 34.61 -2.01
CA LEU A 4 10.73 33.88 -2.91
C LEU A 4 10.84 34.45 -4.33
N THR A 5 11.51 33.72 -5.21
CA THR A 5 11.61 34.06 -6.64
C THR A 5 10.34 33.66 -7.43
N ALA A 6 10.20 34.15 -8.66
CA ALA A 6 9.10 33.79 -9.57
C ALA A 6 8.96 32.27 -9.79
N ILE A 7 10.06 31.51 -9.72
CA ILE A 7 10.06 30.06 -9.87
C ILE A 7 9.27 29.39 -8.74
N HIS A 8 9.40 29.88 -7.50
CA HIS A 8 8.69 29.32 -6.35
C HIS A 8 7.17 29.48 -6.48
N TYR A 9 6.70 30.64 -6.96
CA TYR A 9 5.28 30.87 -7.18
C TYR A 9 4.71 29.99 -8.29
N ILE A 10 5.46 29.81 -9.38
CA ILE A 10 5.04 28.94 -10.48
C ILE A 10 4.99 27.49 -10.01
N TYR A 11 6.00 27.04 -9.27
CA TYR A 11 6.00 25.72 -8.66
C TYR A 11 4.76 25.51 -7.75
N LEU A 12 4.42 26.48 -6.90
CA LEU A 12 3.23 26.42 -6.05
C LEU A 12 1.92 26.33 -6.87
N ILE A 13 1.80 27.13 -7.94
CA ILE A 13 0.63 27.08 -8.83
C ILE A 13 0.49 25.68 -9.45
N PHE A 14 1.59 25.08 -9.92
CA PHE A 14 1.57 23.74 -10.48
C PHE A 14 1.20 22.67 -9.45
N ILE A 15 1.66 22.79 -8.20
CA ILE A 15 1.20 21.92 -7.11
C ILE A 15 -0.32 21.99 -6.95
N ILE A 16 -0.89 23.19 -6.91
CA ILE A 16 -2.34 23.37 -6.77
C ILE A 16 -3.08 22.75 -7.97
N LEU A 17 -2.57 22.93 -9.18
CA LEU A 17 -3.15 22.33 -10.39
C LEU A 17 -3.11 20.80 -10.36
N ILE A 18 -2.00 20.21 -9.90
CA ILE A 18 -1.87 18.76 -9.71
C ILE A 18 -2.90 18.27 -8.69
N LEU A 19 -3.03 18.94 -7.54
CA LEU A 19 -4.02 18.57 -6.53
C LEU A 19 -5.46 18.64 -7.06
N ILE A 20 -5.80 19.70 -7.81
CA ILE A 20 -7.12 19.83 -8.45
C ILE A 20 -7.36 18.69 -9.46
N ALA A 21 -6.35 18.35 -10.27
CA ALA A 21 -6.44 17.25 -11.22
C ALA A 21 -6.64 15.90 -10.51
N MET A 22 -5.89 15.64 -9.43
CA MET A 22 -6.06 14.44 -8.60
C MET A 22 -7.46 14.35 -8.00
N ILE A 23 -8.00 15.45 -7.46
CA ILE A 23 -9.37 15.51 -6.92
C ILE A 23 -10.40 15.20 -8.01
N LYS A 24 -10.19 15.71 -9.24
CA LYS A 24 -11.03 15.42 -10.41
C LYS A 24 -10.75 14.06 -11.05
N LYS A 25 -9.83 13.26 -10.49
CA LYS A 25 -9.38 11.96 -11.03
C LYS A 25 -8.88 12.07 -12.48
N LEU A 26 -8.21 13.17 -12.80
CA LEU A 26 -7.59 13.44 -14.10
C LEU A 26 -6.11 13.07 -14.09
N ASP A 27 -5.57 12.75 -15.26
CA ASP A 27 -4.14 12.51 -15.43
C ASP A 27 -3.33 13.79 -15.16
N CYS A 28 -2.36 13.70 -14.25
CA CYS A 28 -1.50 14.81 -13.84
C CYS A 28 -0.23 14.92 -14.70
N SER A 29 0.07 13.92 -15.53
CA SER A 29 1.33 13.83 -16.29
C SER A 29 1.55 15.05 -17.18
N LEU A 30 0.52 15.49 -17.89
CA LEU A 30 0.60 16.66 -18.77
C LEU A 30 0.83 17.95 -17.97
N ILE A 31 0.18 18.11 -16.82
CA ILE A 31 0.38 19.25 -15.93
C ILE A 31 1.82 19.28 -15.41
N CYS A 32 2.36 18.13 -15.00
CA CYS A 32 3.74 18.00 -14.55
C CYS A 32 4.75 18.35 -15.65
N ILE A 33 4.56 17.82 -16.87
CA ILE A 33 5.44 18.10 -18.01
C ILE A 33 5.44 19.60 -18.34
N VAL A 34 4.27 20.22 -18.41
CA VAL A 34 4.16 21.67 -18.66
C VAL A 34 4.81 22.47 -17.53
N GLY A 35 4.63 22.05 -16.28
CA GLY A 35 5.25 22.68 -15.12
C GLY A 35 6.77 22.65 -15.18
N VAL A 36 7.36 21.48 -15.47
CA VAL A 36 8.81 21.31 -15.63
C VAL A 36 9.35 22.21 -16.76
N VAL A 37 8.67 22.24 -17.90
CA VAL A 37 9.08 23.11 -19.03
C VAL A 37 9.04 24.58 -18.66
N LEU A 38 7.97 25.05 -18.01
CA LEU A 38 7.84 26.47 -17.66
C LEU A 38 8.86 26.89 -16.61
N ILE A 39 9.11 26.05 -15.60
CA ILE A 39 10.16 26.29 -14.61
C ILE A 39 11.53 26.33 -15.29
N ALA A 40 11.82 25.38 -16.18
CA ALA A 40 13.07 25.33 -16.93
C ALA A 40 13.24 26.52 -17.88
N LEU A 41 12.17 26.99 -18.51
CA LEU A 41 12.19 28.14 -19.43
C LEU A 41 12.53 29.43 -18.71
N ILE A 42 11.98 29.63 -17.52
CA ILE A 42 12.24 30.84 -16.72
C ILE A 42 13.64 30.82 -16.12
N SER A 43 14.12 29.63 -15.73
CA SER A 43 15.46 29.44 -15.19
C SER A 43 16.55 29.58 -16.26
N THR A 44 16.41 28.89 -17.39
CA THR A 44 17.44 28.80 -18.44
C THR A 44 17.33 29.86 -19.53
N LYS A 45 16.14 30.49 -19.68
CA LYS A 45 15.80 31.43 -20.77
C LYS A 45 16.02 30.85 -22.18
N SER A 46 15.99 29.53 -22.33
CA SER A 46 16.28 28.83 -23.59
C SER A 46 15.25 27.73 -23.85
N ILE A 47 14.58 27.79 -25.00
CA ILE A 47 13.57 26.79 -25.39
C ILE A 47 14.21 25.40 -25.58
N PRO A 48 15.34 25.24 -26.32
CA PRO A 48 15.98 23.93 -26.43
C PRO A 48 16.40 23.34 -25.09
N ALA A 49 16.96 24.16 -24.19
CA ALA A 49 17.37 23.70 -22.85
C ALA A 49 16.18 23.24 -22.00
N SER A 50 15.03 23.92 -22.15
CA SER A 50 13.81 23.58 -21.41
C SER A 50 13.21 22.24 -21.85
N LEU A 51 13.27 21.93 -23.15
CA LEU A 51 12.84 20.62 -23.65
C LEU A 51 13.76 19.49 -23.15
N ILE A 52 15.07 19.73 -23.12
CA ILE A 52 16.05 18.77 -22.56
C ILE A 52 15.77 18.55 -21.06
N SER A 53 15.31 19.57 -20.33
CA SER A 53 14.96 19.46 -18.92
C SER A 53 13.86 18.43 -18.63
N ILE A 54 12.95 18.15 -19.58
CA ILE A 54 11.96 17.08 -19.42
C ILE A 54 12.68 15.73 -19.31
N PHE A 55 13.61 15.44 -20.20
CA PHE A 55 14.37 14.19 -20.18
C PHE A 55 15.22 14.08 -18.91
N ASN A 56 15.87 15.17 -18.50
CA ASN A 56 16.61 15.20 -17.25
C ASN A 56 15.72 14.95 -16.03
N SER A 57 14.46 15.43 -16.03
CA SER A 57 13.51 15.16 -14.95
C SER A 57 13.11 13.69 -14.87
N PHE A 58 13.01 12.99 -16.02
CA PHE A 58 12.78 11.55 -16.03
C PHE A 58 13.99 10.76 -15.56
N ILE A 59 15.20 11.15 -15.98
CA ILE A 59 16.44 10.55 -15.50
C ILE A 59 16.51 10.69 -13.98
N TYR A 60 16.26 11.89 -13.46
CA TYR A 60 16.24 12.16 -12.02
C TYR A 60 15.19 11.30 -11.29
N SER A 61 13.96 11.24 -11.81
CA SER A 61 12.89 10.44 -11.21
C SER A 61 13.25 8.95 -11.16
N ILE A 62 13.87 8.43 -12.22
CA ILE A 62 14.35 7.04 -12.27
C ILE A 62 15.44 6.83 -11.23
N THR A 63 16.46 7.70 -11.16
CA THR A 63 17.56 7.52 -10.21
C THR A 63 17.10 7.53 -8.76
N GLU A 64 16.14 8.38 -8.42
CA GLU A 64 15.61 8.47 -7.06
C GLU A 64 14.71 7.28 -6.69
N LEU A 65 13.86 6.82 -7.61
CA LEU A 65 12.87 5.76 -7.34
C LEU A 65 13.38 4.34 -7.61
N LEU A 66 14.44 4.16 -8.39
CA LEU A 66 14.94 2.84 -8.80
C LEU A 66 15.23 1.90 -7.61
N PRO A 67 15.91 2.34 -6.52
CA PRO A 67 16.15 1.46 -5.38
C PRO A 67 14.85 0.91 -4.77
N THR A 68 13.85 1.77 -4.61
CA THR A 68 12.53 1.41 -4.08
C THR A 68 11.78 0.46 -5.02
N ILE A 69 11.80 0.74 -6.33
CA ILE A 69 11.17 -0.13 -7.34
C ILE A 69 11.78 -1.53 -7.31
N LEU A 70 13.11 -1.63 -7.22
CA LEU A 70 13.81 -2.91 -7.14
C LEU A 70 13.40 -3.70 -5.89
N ILE A 71 13.36 -3.06 -4.72
CA ILE A 71 12.94 -3.70 -3.47
C ILE A 71 11.51 -4.25 -3.59
N ILE A 72 10.56 -3.41 -4.03
CA ILE A 72 9.15 -3.83 -4.19
C ILE A 72 9.03 -4.96 -5.22
N SER A 73 9.81 -4.93 -6.31
CA SER A 73 9.77 -5.97 -7.34
C SER A 73 10.26 -7.32 -6.81
N ILE A 74 11.31 -7.32 -6.00
CA ILE A 74 11.83 -8.53 -5.34
C ILE A 74 10.81 -9.07 -4.34
N ILE A 75 10.24 -8.21 -3.50
CA ILE A 75 9.21 -8.58 -2.52
C ILE A 75 7.95 -9.13 -3.20
N ALA A 76 7.52 -8.51 -4.30
CA ALA A 76 6.39 -8.98 -5.09
C ALA A 76 6.67 -10.35 -5.73
N GLY A 77 7.88 -10.53 -6.28
CA GLY A 77 8.34 -11.82 -6.82
C GLY A 77 8.36 -12.92 -5.75
N LEU A 78 8.90 -12.61 -4.57
CA LEU A 78 8.90 -13.51 -3.42
C LEU A 78 7.47 -13.87 -3.01
N SER A 79 6.59 -12.89 -2.83
CA SER A 79 5.19 -13.10 -2.47
C SER A 79 4.46 -14.01 -3.46
N LYS A 80 4.72 -13.82 -4.75
CA LYS A 80 4.16 -14.66 -5.82
C LYS A 80 4.70 -16.09 -5.74
N ALA A 81 6.00 -16.27 -5.48
CA ALA A 81 6.60 -17.58 -5.27
C ALA A 81 6.01 -18.30 -4.04
N LEU A 82 5.80 -17.59 -2.92
CA LEU A 82 5.16 -18.14 -1.72
C LEU A 82 3.70 -18.54 -1.93
N SER A 83 3.00 -17.78 -2.78
CA SER A 83 1.63 -18.08 -3.16
C SER A 83 1.55 -19.33 -4.04
N TYR A 84 2.36 -19.41 -5.11
CA TYR A 84 2.39 -20.60 -5.98
C TYR A 84 2.80 -21.88 -5.26
N THR A 85 3.75 -21.80 -4.33
CA THR A 85 4.22 -22.96 -3.56
C THR A 85 3.27 -23.36 -2.42
N GLY A 86 2.23 -22.57 -2.16
CA GLY A 86 1.28 -22.77 -1.06
C GLY A 86 1.86 -22.53 0.34
N ILE A 87 3.04 -21.90 0.44
CA ILE A 87 3.64 -21.49 1.73
C ILE A 87 2.77 -20.39 2.36
N SER A 88 2.23 -19.48 1.56
CA SER A 88 1.33 -18.41 2.01
C SER A 88 0.14 -18.94 2.81
N LYS A 89 -0.47 -20.03 2.33
CA LYS A 89 -1.59 -20.71 2.98
C LYS A 89 -1.21 -21.20 4.36
N VAL A 90 -0.10 -21.95 4.48
CA VAL A 90 0.40 -22.46 5.77
C VAL A 90 0.77 -21.33 6.73
N MET A 91 1.31 -20.22 6.21
CA MET A 91 1.69 -19.06 7.01
C MET A 91 0.49 -18.33 7.61
N ILE A 92 -0.63 -18.25 6.88
CA ILE A 92 -1.79 -17.46 7.30
C ILE A 92 -2.91 -18.30 7.94
N GLU A 93 -3.04 -19.57 7.58
CA GLU A 93 -4.08 -20.49 8.06
C GLU A 93 -4.24 -20.52 9.59
N PRO A 94 -3.19 -20.42 10.44
CA PRO A 94 -3.36 -20.37 11.89
C PRO A 94 -4.28 -19.24 12.36
N PHE A 95 -4.29 -18.11 11.65
CA PHE A 95 -5.10 -16.95 12.01
C PHE A 95 -6.58 -17.12 11.68
N SER A 96 -6.92 -17.99 10.73
CA SER A 96 -8.31 -18.28 10.35
C SER A 96 -9.15 -18.78 11.52
N LYS A 97 -8.53 -19.50 12.48
CA LYS A 97 -9.21 -20.11 13.63
C LYS A 97 -9.80 -19.10 14.62
N PHE A 98 -9.33 -17.85 14.60
CA PHE A 98 -9.80 -16.80 15.50
C PHE A 98 -11.04 -16.07 14.97
N MET A 99 -11.35 -16.18 13.68
CA MET A 99 -12.48 -15.49 13.05
C MET A 99 -13.77 -16.26 13.32
N LYS A 100 -14.52 -15.81 14.32
CA LYS A 100 -15.78 -16.46 14.77
C LYS A 100 -17.02 -15.63 14.48
N ASN A 101 -16.87 -14.33 14.31
CA ASN A 101 -17.97 -13.39 14.03
C ASN A 101 -17.46 -12.23 13.16
N ASP A 102 -18.39 -11.43 12.65
CA ASP A 102 -18.12 -10.30 11.77
C ASP A 102 -17.21 -9.23 12.40
N PHE A 103 -17.36 -8.96 13.70
CA PHE A 103 -16.51 -8.03 14.45
C PHE A 103 -15.04 -8.49 14.43
N ILE A 104 -14.77 -9.73 14.84
CA ILE A 104 -13.41 -10.27 14.88
C ILE A 104 -12.86 -10.44 13.46
N ALA A 105 -13.70 -10.76 12.48
CA ALA A 105 -13.30 -10.86 11.09
C ALA A 105 -12.79 -9.51 10.54
N PHE A 106 -13.51 -8.41 10.77
CA PHE A 106 -13.11 -7.07 10.29
C PHE A 106 -11.77 -6.63 10.91
N TRP A 107 -11.70 -6.61 12.24
CA TRP A 107 -10.50 -6.16 12.95
C TRP A 107 -9.33 -7.15 12.80
N GLY A 108 -9.62 -8.45 12.82
CA GLY A 108 -8.62 -9.50 12.68
C GLY A 108 -7.95 -9.47 11.32
N ILE A 109 -8.72 -9.48 10.22
CA ILE A 109 -8.14 -9.35 8.87
C ILE A 109 -7.38 -8.04 8.74
N GLY A 110 -7.95 -6.93 9.22
CA GLY A 110 -7.29 -5.63 9.17
C GLY A 110 -5.91 -5.66 9.85
N ILE A 111 -5.84 -6.10 11.10
CA ILE A 111 -4.59 -6.13 11.87
C ILE A 111 -3.58 -7.11 11.24
N ILE A 112 -4.02 -8.29 10.82
CA ILE A 112 -3.15 -9.27 10.14
C ILE A 112 -2.63 -8.66 8.83
N MET A 113 -3.50 -8.04 8.04
CA MET A 113 -3.13 -7.35 6.80
C MET A 113 -2.10 -6.26 7.07
N MET A 114 -2.28 -5.45 8.13
CA MET A 114 -1.32 -4.41 8.52
C MET A 114 0.07 -5.01 8.80
N ILE A 115 0.12 -6.06 9.63
CA ILE A 115 1.38 -6.71 10.02
C ILE A 115 2.08 -7.31 8.80
N ILE A 116 1.35 -8.05 7.96
CA ILE A 116 1.92 -8.64 6.75
C ILE A 116 2.37 -7.56 5.76
N SER A 117 1.61 -6.47 5.63
CA SER A 117 1.93 -5.36 4.71
C SER A 117 3.22 -4.63 5.07
N TYR A 118 3.62 -4.63 6.35
CA TYR A 118 4.91 -4.06 6.74
C TYR A 118 6.09 -4.76 6.07
N PHE A 119 6.01 -6.08 5.88
CA PHE A 119 7.11 -6.86 5.33
C PHE A 119 6.96 -7.13 3.83
N PHE A 120 5.73 -7.33 3.36
CA PHE A 120 5.46 -7.81 2.01
C PHE A 120 4.97 -6.73 1.05
N TRP A 121 4.92 -5.46 1.48
CA TRP A 121 4.22 -4.37 0.78
C TRP A 121 2.70 -4.65 0.68
N PRO A 122 1.82 -3.63 0.70
CA PRO A 122 0.37 -3.87 0.71
C PRO A 122 -0.13 -4.68 -0.49
N SER A 123 0.32 -4.38 -1.71
CA SER A 123 -0.24 -5.01 -2.92
C SER A 123 0.06 -6.52 -3.01
N PRO A 124 1.29 -7.00 -2.75
CA PRO A 124 1.54 -8.45 -2.63
C PRO A 124 0.90 -9.08 -1.39
N ALA A 125 0.83 -8.35 -0.27
CA ALA A 125 0.14 -8.81 0.94
C ALA A 125 -1.35 -9.08 0.70
N VAL A 126 -2.02 -8.31 -0.18
CA VAL A 126 -3.43 -8.55 -0.54
C VAL A 126 -3.60 -9.92 -1.17
N ALA A 127 -2.72 -10.33 -2.08
CA ALA A 127 -2.80 -11.64 -2.71
C ALA A 127 -2.63 -12.77 -1.68
N LEU A 128 -1.67 -12.59 -0.78
CA LEU A 128 -1.35 -13.56 0.28
C LEU A 128 -2.52 -13.70 1.28
N VAL A 129 -2.95 -12.60 1.89
CA VAL A 129 -4.00 -12.54 2.91
C VAL A 129 -5.38 -12.81 2.32
N GLY A 130 -5.66 -12.23 1.14
CA GLY A 130 -6.96 -12.28 0.47
C GLY A 130 -7.35 -13.67 0.02
N ALA A 131 -6.41 -14.47 -0.45
CA ALA A 131 -6.68 -15.85 -0.87
C ALA A 131 -7.12 -16.76 0.29
N VAL A 132 -6.68 -16.48 1.52
CA VAL A 132 -6.87 -17.38 2.67
C VAL A 132 -7.89 -16.84 3.67
N LEU A 133 -7.81 -15.56 4.04
CA LEU A 133 -8.62 -15.01 5.15
C LEU A 133 -9.94 -14.42 4.70
N VAL A 134 -10.04 -13.84 3.49
CA VAL A 134 -11.32 -13.29 2.99
C VAL A 134 -12.42 -14.36 2.96
N PRO A 135 -12.20 -15.58 2.42
CA PRO A 135 -13.22 -16.62 2.46
C PRO A 135 -13.65 -17.00 3.89
N VAL A 136 -12.72 -16.96 4.84
CA VAL A 136 -12.97 -17.27 6.25
C VAL A 136 -13.78 -16.15 6.93
N ALA A 137 -13.48 -14.89 6.63
CA ALA A 137 -14.26 -13.76 7.13
C ALA A 137 -15.68 -13.74 6.59
N ILE A 138 -15.86 -14.06 5.31
CA ILE A 138 -17.20 -14.20 4.70
C ILE A 138 -17.99 -15.30 5.41
N LYS A 139 -17.37 -16.46 5.64
CA LYS A 139 -17.97 -17.55 6.44
C LYS A 139 -18.32 -17.13 7.88
N SER A 140 -17.60 -16.15 8.43
CA SER A 140 -17.83 -15.62 9.78
C SER A 140 -18.93 -14.53 9.83
N GLY A 141 -19.55 -14.20 8.69
CA GLY A 141 -20.65 -13.24 8.57
C GLY A 141 -20.24 -11.82 8.17
N LEU A 142 -18.97 -11.59 7.81
CA LEU A 142 -18.53 -10.29 7.27
C LEU A 142 -18.79 -10.23 5.76
N PRO A 143 -19.43 -9.19 5.20
CA PRO A 143 -19.60 -9.08 3.76
C PRO A 143 -18.23 -8.88 3.07
N ALA A 144 -18.12 -9.33 1.82
CA ALA A 144 -16.87 -9.25 1.03
C ALA A 144 -16.33 -7.81 0.95
N ILE A 145 -17.21 -6.82 0.75
CA ILE A 145 -16.83 -5.40 0.76
C ILE A 145 -16.23 -4.97 2.11
N GLY A 146 -16.72 -5.52 3.22
CA GLY A 146 -16.18 -5.27 4.55
C GLY A 146 -14.75 -5.79 4.72
N ALA A 147 -14.46 -6.97 4.18
CA ALA A 147 -13.11 -7.51 4.15
C ALA A 147 -12.18 -6.64 3.27
N ALA A 148 -12.65 -6.22 2.09
CA ALA A 148 -11.90 -5.32 1.21
C ALA A 148 -11.62 -3.96 1.87
N ILE A 149 -12.59 -3.38 2.58
CA ILE A 149 -12.42 -2.13 3.34
C ILE A 149 -11.35 -2.32 4.42
N ALA A 150 -11.45 -3.39 5.22
CA ALA A 150 -10.48 -3.67 6.28
C ALA A 150 -9.07 -3.83 5.71
N MET A 151 -8.90 -4.65 4.67
CA MET A 151 -7.59 -4.88 4.06
C MET A 151 -6.97 -3.59 3.50
N ASN A 152 -7.77 -2.74 2.86
CA ASN A 152 -7.27 -1.50 2.29
C ASN A 152 -6.95 -0.44 3.35
N LEU A 153 -7.80 -0.24 4.36
CA LEU A 153 -7.53 0.75 5.40
C LEU A 153 -6.30 0.39 6.24
N PHE A 154 -6.14 -0.89 6.58
CA PHE A 154 -5.02 -1.33 7.40
C PHE A 154 -3.73 -1.52 6.60
N GLY A 155 -3.80 -2.11 5.40
CA GLY A 155 -2.64 -2.32 4.53
C GLY A 155 -2.22 -1.04 3.80
N HIS A 156 -3.05 -0.60 2.84
CA HIS A 156 -2.72 0.55 1.99
C HIS A 156 -2.87 1.90 2.72
N GLY A 157 -3.71 1.98 3.75
CA GLY A 157 -3.84 3.17 4.59
C GLY A 157 -2.74 3.22 5.63
N ILE A 158 -2.89 2.47 6.73
CA ILE A 158 -2.02 2.57 7.91
C ILE A 158 -0.60 2.08 7.59
N ALA A 159 -0.44 0.83 7.16
CA ALA A 159 0.89 0.23 7.01
C ALA A 159 1.76 0.91 5.94
N LEU A 160 1.15 1.34 4.82
CA LEU A 160 1.87 2.06 3.77
C LEU A 160 2.23 3.50 4.18
N SER A 161 1.38 4.16 4.97
CA SER A 161 1.66 5.54 5.41
C SER A 161 2.79 5.60 6.42
N THR A 162 2.93 4.59 7.27
CA THR A 162 4.05 4.47 8.21
C THR A 162 5.30 3.92 7.54
N ASP A 163 5.14 2.83 6.79
CA ASP A 163 6.20 2.11 6.08
C ASP A 163 7.50 1.99 6.90
N PHE A 164 7.40 1.37 8.08
CA PHE A 164 8.51 1.32 9.04
C PHE A 164 9.68 0.44 8.58
N VAL A 165 9.41 -0.56 7.73
CA VAL A 165 10.37 -1.58 7.30
C VAL A 165 11.00 -1.22 5.96
N ILE A 166 10.19 -0.97 4.92
CA ILE A 166 10.70 -0.73 3.56
C ILE A 166 11.09 0.74 3.39
N GLN A 167 10.42 1.65 4.11
CA GLN A 167 10.71 3.09 4.18
C GLN A 167 10.73 3.81 2.82
N ALA A 168 10.00 3.31 1.84
CA ALA A 168 9.86 3.90 0.52
C ALA A 168 9.23 5.30 0.59
N ALA A 169 8.07 5.44 1.23
CA ALA A 169 7.36 6.71 1.32
C ALA A 169 8.03 7.72 2.29
N PRO A 170 8.47 7.29 3.49
CA PRO A 170 9.26 8.15 4.38
C PRO A 170 10.54 8.67 3.74
N LYS A 171 11.26 7.84 2.97
CA LYS A 171 12.49 8.25 2.28
C LYS A 171 12.24 9.39 1.29
N LEU A 172 11.24 9.27 0.41
CA LEU A 172 10.93 10.33 -0.56
C LEU A 172 10.59 11.67 0.11
N THR A 173 9.88 11.62 1.23
CA THR A 173 9.52 12.80 2.00
C THR A 173 10.75 13.40 2.71
N ALA A 174 11.60 12.54 3.27
CA ALA A 174 12.82 12.93 3.97
C ALA A 174 13.85 13.56 3.03
N ASP A 175 14.05 12.95 1.85
CA ASP A 175 14.95 13.45 0.80
C ASP A 175 14.49 14.82 0.29
N ALA A 176 13.19 15.01 0.10
CA ALA A 176 12.62 16.30 -0.28
C ALA A 176 12.75 17.38 0.82
N ALA A 177 12.68 16.98 2.09
CA ALA A 177 12.81 17.87 3.25
C ALA A 177 14.26 18.10 3.70
N GLY A 178 15.22 17.31 3.18
CA GLY A 178 16.63 17.38 3.58
C GLY A 178 16.89 16.95 5.04
N ILE A 179 16.05 16.09 5.59
CA ILE A 179 16.15 15.61 6.99
C ILE A 179 16.29 14.07 7.04
N PRO A 180 16.76 13.49 8.15
CA PRO A 180 16.80 12.04 8.30
C PRO A 180 15.40 11.40 8.23
N VAL A 181 15.30 10.22 7.61
CA VAL A 181 14.04 9.44 7.52
C VAL A 181 13.40 9.21 8.89
N SER A 182 14.21 8.96 9.91
CA SER A 182 13.72 8.72 11.27
C SER A 182 12.96 9.91 11.88
N GLU A 183 13.25 11.15 11.46
CA GLU A 183 12.51 12.33 11.91
C GLU A 183 11.13 12.40 11.27
N VAL A 184 11.02 12.11 9.97
CA VAL A 184 9.74 12.01 9.25
C VAL A 184 8.86 10.94 9.88
N VAL A 185 9.43 9.74 10.11
CA VAL A 185 8.71 8.62 10.72
C VAL A 185 8.20 9.00 12.10
N LYS A 186 9.05 9.55 12.98
CA LYS A 186 8.65 9.99 14.33
C LYS A 186 7.55 11.06 14.30
N ALA A 187 7.66 12.03 13.40
CA ALA A 187 6.67 13.09 13.26
C ALA A 187 5.32 12.57 12.71
N SER A 188 5.33 11.51 11.92
CA SER A 188 4.13 10.92 11.32
C SER A 188 3.28 10.09 12.31
N VAL A 189 3.89 9.55 13.38
CA VAL A 189 3.21 8.62 14.31
C VAL A 189 1.91 9.18 14.89
N PRO A 190 1.87 10.41 15.47
CA PRO A 190 0.62 10.94 16.02
C PRO A 190 -0.48 11.09 14.97
N LEU A 191 -0.12 11.53 13.76
CA LEU A 191 -1.06 11.71 12.66
C LEU A 191 -1.66 10.36 12.23
N ILE A 192 -0.82 9.33 12.12
CA ILE A 192 -1.22 8.00 11.68
C ILE A 192 -2.11 7.34 12.74
N ILE A 193 -1.82 7.50 14.03
CA ILE A 193 -2.68 6.97 15.10
C ILE A 193 -4.07 7.60 15.00
N ILE A 194 -4.14 8.93 14.90
CA ILE A 194 -5.43 9.65 14.82
C ILE A 194 -6.17 9.25 13.54
N MET A 195 -5.52 9.33 12.38
CA MET A 195 -6.12 8.99 11.09
C MET A 195 -6.53 7.52 11.03
N GLY A 196 -5.67 6.61 11.48
CA GLY A 196 -5.91 5.17 11.50
C GLY A 196 -7.10 4.82 12.37
N ILE A 197 -7.18 5.34 13.60
CA ILE A 197 -8.32 5.10 14.50
C ILE A 197 -9.60 5.70 13.90
N VAL A 198 -9.59 6.97 13.51
CA VAL A 198 -10.80 7.65 13.02
C VAL A 198 -11.34 6.96 11.77
N THR A 199 -10.49 6.65 10.80
CA THR A 199 -10.92 6.04 9.53
C THR A 199 -11.41 4.60 9.73
N THR A 200 -10.67 3.76 10.47
CA THR A 200 -11.05 2.35 10.69
C THR A 200 -12.32 2.22 11.53
N VAL A 201 -12.46 3.01 12.60
CA VAL A 201 -13.66 3.02 13.44
C VAL A 201 -14.86 3.56 12.67
N THR A 202 -14.71 4.66 11.95
CA THR A 202 -15.82 5.23 11.15
C THR A 202 -16.28 4.25 10.09
N ALA A 203 -15.34 3.63 9.36
CA ALA A 203 -15.65 2.62 8.36
C ALA A 203 -16.37 1.40 8.97
N PHE A 204 -15.93 0.93 10.15
CA PHE A 204 -16.60 -0.16 10.85
C PHE A 204 -18.04 0.21 11.26
N ILE A 205 -18.27 1.40 11.79
CA ILE A 205 -19.60 1.88 12.18
C ILE A 205 -20.53 1.98 10.97
N MET A 206 -20.04 2.56 9.86
CA MET A 206 -20.79 2.66 8.62
C MET A 206 -21.14 1.27 8.06
N LEU A 207 -20.16 0.36 8.02
CA LEU A 207 -20.37 -1.01 7.57
C LEU A 207 -21.42 -1.75 8.43
N LYS A 208 -21.34 -1.65 9.76
CA LYS A 208 -22.32 -2.29 10.66
C LYS A 208 -23.73 -1.71 10.46
N LYS A 209 -23.85 -0.42 10.18
CA LYS A 209 -25.13 0.23 9.86
C LYS A 209 -25.70 -0.33 8.55
N ASP A 210 -24.88 -0.44 7.51
CA ASP A 210 -25.30 -0.93 6.19
C ASP A 210 -25.67 -2.42 6.23
N MET A 211 -24.91 -3.23 6.97
CA MET A 211 -25.25 -4.64 7.24
C MET A 211 -26.59 -4.77 7.96
N LYS A 212 -26.88 -3.92 8.95
CA LYS A 212 -28.16 -3.92 9.67
C LYS A 212 -29.34 -3.51 8.77
N ASN A 213 -29.10 -2.61 7.82
CA ASN A 213 -30.12 -2.12 6.90
C ASN A 213 -30.35 -3.07 5.71
N GLY A 214 -29.54 -4.13 5.55
CA GLY A 214 -29.66 -5.08 4.45
C GLY A 214 -29.34 -4.48 3.08
N THR A 215 -28.61 -3.37 3.03
CA THR A 215 -28.32 -2.63 1.78
C THR A 215 -27.13 -3.20 1.01
N LEU A 216 -26.46 -4.23 1.53
CA LEU A 216 -25.25 -4.80 0.95
C LEU A 216 -25.58 -6.09 0.20
N GLU A 217 -25.14 -6.19 -1.04
CA GLU A 217 -25.05 -7.47 -1.75
C GLU A 217 -24.01 -8.34 -1.04
N ASN A 218 -24.46 -9.48 -0.51
CA ASN A 218 -23.57 -10.49 0.03
C ASN A 218 -23.11 -11.36 -1.13
N LEU A 219 -21.90 -11.12 -1.64
CA LEU A 219 -21.19 -12.14 -2.40
C LEU A 219 -21.10 -13.39 -1.53
N THR A 220 -21.70 -14.48 -1.98
CA THR A 220 -21.73 -15.71 -1.20
C THR A 220 -20.34 -16.34 -1.26
N TYR A 221 -19.92 -17.05 -0.20
CA TYR A 221 -18.64 -17.78 -0.17
C TYR A 221 -18.39 -18.61 -1.45
N THR A 222 -19.45 -19.20 -2.01
CA THR A 222 -19.42 -20.01 -3.22
C THR A 222 -18.95 -19.21 -4.44
N GLU A 223 -19.43 -17.98 -4.62
CA GLU A 223 -19.06 -17.12 -5.75
C GLU A 223 -17.59 -16.67 -5.65
N TYR A 224 -17.10 -16.36 -4.45
CA TYR A 224 -15.69 -16.01 -4.25
C TYR A 224 -14.76 -17.22 -4.45
N SER A 225 -15.18 -18.42 -4.06
CA SER A 225 -14.34 -19.63 -4.17
C SER A 225 -14.13 -20.10 -5.61
N GLU A 226 -15.00 -19.72 -6.55
CA GLU A 226 -14.84 -20.03 -7.98
C GLU A 226 -13.86 -19.07 -8.69
N GLU A 227 -13.68 -17.84 -8.19
CA GLU A 227 -12.77 -16.85 -8.78
C GLU A 227 -11.30 -16.98 -8.34
N VAL A 228 -11.04 -17.60 -7.18
CA VAL A 228 -9.66 -17.77 -6.68
C VAL A 228 -8.99 -18.95 -7.39
N GLU A 229 -7.97 -18.66 -8.20
CA GLU A 229 -7.14 -19.66 -8.90
C GLU A 229 -6.74 -20.81 -7.96
N SER A 230 -7.02 -22.05 -8.38
CA SER A 230 -6.56 -23.26 -7.72
C SER A 230 -5.04 -23.27 -7.68
N THR A 231 -4.47 -23.05 -6.50
CA THR A 231 -3.03 -23.14 -6.29
C THR A 231 -2.59 -24.59 -6.41
N ASP A 232 -1.53 -24.84 -7.18
CA ASP A 232 -1.00 -26.17 -7.42
C ASP A 232 -0.29 -26.67 -6.14
N GLU A 233 -1.05 -27.35 -5.27
CA GLU A 233 -0.59 -27.75 -3.94
C GLU A 233 0.57 -28.77 -3.97
N SER A 234 0.93 -29.29 -5.15
CA SER A 234 1.85 -30.42 -5.38
C SER A 234 3.34 -30.07 -5.40
N LEU A 235 3.73 -28.79 -5.43
CA LEU A 235 5.12 -28.38 -5.68
C LEU A 235 6.11 -28.61 -4.51
N LEU A 236 5.62 -28.61 -3.26
CA LEU A 236 6.46 -28.77 -2.06
C LEU A 236 5.86 -29.75 -1.06
N SER A 237 6.72 -30.46 -0.32
CA SER A 237 6.28 -31.28 0.80
C SER A 237 5.80 -30.42 1.97
N LYS A 238 4.89 -30.95 2.79
CA LYS A 238 4.34 -30.23 3.97
C LYS A 238 5.44 -29.76 4.93
N GLY A 239 6.50 -30.54 5.11
CA GLY A 239 7.63 -30.18 5.99
C GLY A 239 8.36 -28.92 5.53
N TRP A 240 8.66 -28.83 4.24
CA TRP A 240 9.29 -27.64 3.66
C TRP A 240 8.36 -26.42 3.70
N LYS A 241 7.07 -26.61 3.44
CA LYS A 241 6.09 -25.51 3.56
C LYS A 241 6.07 -24.92 4.96
N SER A 242 6.00 -25.76 6.00
CA SER A 242 6.02 -25.32 7.39
C SER A 242 7.35 -24.67 7.80
N PHE A 243 8.47 -25.21 7.32
CA PHE A 243 9.79 -24.63 7.57
C PHE A 243 9.90 -23.22 7.00
N PHE A 244 9.56 -23.02 5.73
CA PHE A 244 9.63 -21.70 5.09
C PHE A 244 8.58 -20.73 5.63
N ALA A 245 7.40 -21.19 6.03
CA ALA A 245 6.37 -20.35 6.66
C ALA A 245 6.84 -19.72 7.97
N ILE A 246 7.81 -20.33 8.67
CA ILE A 246 8.41 -19.79 9.90
C ILE A 246 9.70 -19.03 9.59
N LEU A 247 10.57 -19.61 8.74
CA LEU A 247 11.87 -19.04 8.42
C LEU A 247 11.76 -17.65 7.81
N ILE A 248 10.84 -17.45 6.86
CA ILE A 248 10.76 -16.21 6.09
C ILE A 248 10.36 -15.01 6.98
N PRO A 249 9.26 -15.06 7.77
CA PRO A 249 8.96 -13.99 8.71
C PRO A 249 10.09 -13.74 9.72
N LEU A 250 10.81 -14.79 10.13
CA LEU A 250 11.91 -14.68 11.08
C LEU A 250 13.12 -13.97 10.45
N LEU A 251 13.47 -14.28 9.20
CA LEU A 251 14.52 -13.57 8.46
C LEU A 251 14.16 -12.10 8.28
N PHE A 252 12.93 -11.80 7.90
CA PHE A 252 12.44 -10.42 7.82
C PHE A 252 12.51 -9.70 9.17
N ALA A 253 12.20 -10.37 10.27
CA ALA A 253 12.29 -9.78 11.61
C ALA A 253 13.74 -9.57 12.11
N ILE A 254 14.72 -10.28 11.56
CA ILE A 254 16.15 -10.09 11.86
C ILE A 254 16.74 -8.92 11.04
N ASP A 255 16.24 -8.71 9.82
CA ASP A 255 16.74 -7.67 8.91
C ASP A 255 16.30 -6.25 9.30
N VAL A 256 15.22 -6.13 10.07
CA VAL A 256 14.64 -4.87 10.59
C VAL A 256 15.27 -4.45 11.91
#